data_AF-A0A845I741-F1
#
_entry.id   AF-A0A845I741-F1
#
_cell.length_a   1.000
_cell.length_b   1.000
_cell.length_c   1.000
_cell.angle_alpha   90.00
_cell.angle_beta   90.00
_cell.angle_gamma   90.00
#
_symmetry.space_group_name_H-M   'P 1'
#
loop_
_entity.id
_entity.type
_entity.pdbx_description
1 polymer ?
#
loop_
_entity_poly.entity_id
_entity_poly.type
_entity_poly.pdbx_seq_one_letter_code
_entity_poly.pdbx_strand_id
1 'polypeptide(L)'
;MNVADEKFKFRALLSLVSFIPDSLHKELEFQQLKMLEIGISGEEINHLIHDNHSREGITRHRALLTLTDIRRQAGIPDPYSMRNAKLPGQLQATIDDADAYLRLKGGRRKHPSPPISSPPPQRFWATRPREVEGLAVPYGINSHGVLVCANDADSTEPYHCLSCAAPLTLKAGDLRVRHFAHNVGSRCDGESVLHQIAKELVAQVINEMTRSAKELRLSCTCRKCRKQFDTVLGSRAFDRAVNEVQEGAFRCDVMAYRGDSAVLAIEVINTHAVDQAKGEALRVAWIELDAKDIINDPYYWKPTQERLKDTLCPDCRDQARKIKAVANKRGQLLPNDPYVGAVVSCYKCSEDIVLYWWPGVPFAETAPPSPAPSSIKYASSRAYGGKYWANTCPCCSAIQGDNFVFLDASSPFASLSMRDVGQAMPRLTFQVEGATALFKQKLLKSI
;
A
#
# COMPACT_ATOMS: atom_id res chain seq x y z
N MET A 1 5.40 36.07 -5.59
CA MET A 1 4.74 34.88 -5.00
C MET A 1 5.10 34.81 -3.52
N ASN A 2 4.33 34.11 -2.68
CA ASN A 2 4.56 34.05 -1.23
C ASN A 2 5.10 32.66 -0.85
N VAL A 3 6.26 32.60 -0.18
CA VAL A 3 6.91 31.36 0.27
C VAL A 3 5.97 30.50 1.14
N ALA A 4 5.15 31.13 1.99
CA ALA A 4 4.18 30.41 2.80
C ALA A 4 2.98 29.85 2.00
N ASP A 5 2.64 30.49 0.88
CA ASP A 5 1.53 30.07 0.00
C ASP A 5 1.95 28.89 -0.88
N GLU A 6 3.10 28.94 -1.55
CA GLU A 6 3.60 27.80 -2.33
C GLU A 6 3.94 26.59 -1.43
N LYS A 7 4.53 26.81 -0.23
CA LYS A 7 4.71 25.72 0.75
C LYS A 7 3.37 25.13 1.20
N PHE A 8 2.32 25.94 1.39
CA PHE A 8 0.97 25.45 1.70
C PHE A 8 0.38 24.64 0.52
N LYS A 9 0.48 25.14 -0.71
CA LYS A 9 -0.03 24.46 -1.91
C LYS A 9 0.62 23.10 -2.13
N PHE A 10 1.94 23.01 -1.96
CA PHE A 10 2.65 21.74 -2.08
C PHE A 10 2.26 20.73 -0.99
N ARG A 11 2.14 21.16 0.27
CA ARG A 11 1.58 20.33 1.37
C ARG A 11 0.15 19.86 1.07
N ALA A 12 -0.67 20.72 0.48
CA ALA A 12 -2.04 20.39 0.08
C ALA A 12 -2.08 19.32 -1.02
N LEU A 13 -1.22 19.39 -2.04
CA LEU A 13 -1.08 18.31 -3.03
C LEU A 13 -0.61 17.00 -2.39
N LEU A 14 0.41 17.05 -1.53
CA LEU A 14 0.91 15.87 -0.81
C LEU A 14 -0.17 15.20 0.06
N SER A 15 -1.10 15.98 0.63
CA SER A 15 -2.26 15.47 1.37
C SER A 15 -3.30 14.74 0.50
N LEU A 16 -3.25 14.91 -0.83
CA LEU A 16 -4.15 14.26 -1.80
C LEU A 16 -3.52 13.04 -2.49
N VAL A 17 -2.19 12.86 -2.43
CA VAL A 17 -1.49 11.73 -3.09
C VAL A 17 -2.01 10.37 -2.60
N SER A 18 -2.36 10.24 -1.33
CA SER A 18 -2.97 9.02 -0.76
C SER A 18 -4.41 8.75 -1.24
N PHE A 19 -5.06 9.72 -1.89
CA PHE A 19 -6.44 9.61 -2.36
C PHE A 19 -6.57 9.61 -3.89
N ILE A 20 -5.59 10.16 -4.62
CA ILE A 20 -5.62 10.26 -6.09
C ILE A 20 -4.20 10.07 -6.71
N PRO A 21 -3.50 8.94 -6.46
CA PRO A 21 -2.04 8.83 -6.65
C PRO A 21 -1.57 9.18 -8.06
N ASP A 22 -2.14 8.52 -9.07
CA ASP A 22 -1.65 8.55 -10.45
C ASP A 22 -1.98 9.87 -11.19
N SER A 23 -2.77 10.77 -10.59
CA SER A 23 -3.34 11.95 -11.27
C SER A 23 -2.73 13.30 -10.89
N LEU A 24 -1.73 13.30 -10.00
CA LEU A 24 -1.18 14.53 -9.38
C LEU A 24 0.29 14.80 -9.73
N HIS A 25 0.92 13.95 -10.54
CA HIS A 25 2.35 14.05 -10.87
C HIS A 25 2.72 15.40 -11.50
N LYS A 26 1.91 15.90 -12.44
CA LYS A 26 2.17 17.16 -13.16
C LYS A 26 1.97 18.38 -12.28
N GLU A 27 1.00 18.32 -11.39
CA GLU A 27 0.68 19.36 -10.40
C GLU A 27 1.77 19.44 -9.33
N LEU A 28 2.29 18.29 -8.87
CA LEU A 28 3.44 18.22 -7.96
C LEU A 28 4.72 18.77 -8.62
N GLU A 29 5.02 18.35 -9.84
CA GLU A 29 6.18 18.82 -10.63
C GLU A 29 6.12 20.35 -10.87
N PHE A 30 4.96 20.86 -11.30
CA PHE A 30 4.71 22.29 -11.48
C PHE A 30 4.91 23.09 -10.17
N GLN A 31 4.48 22.54 -9.03
CA GLN A 31 4.66 23.20 -7.74
C GLN A 31 6.09 23.12 -7.21
N GLN A 32 6.82 22.02 -7.44
CA GLN A 32 8.25 21.93 -7.14
C GLN A 32 9.03 22.99 -7.92
N LEU A 33 8.76 23.16 -9.22
CA LEU A 33 9.37 24.21 -10.04
C LEU A 33 9.03 25.62 -9.51
N LYS A 34 7.78 25.88 -9.14
CA LYS A 34 7.36 27.17 -8.52
C LYS A 34 8.03 27.45 -7.18
N MET A 35 8.33 26.43 -6.39
CA MET A 35 9.07 26.56 -5.13
C MET A 35 10.56 26.88 -5.37
N LEU A 36 11.19 26.22 -6.34
CA LEU A 36 12.57 26.50 -6.75
C LEU A 36 12.72 27.92 -7.34
N GLU A 37 11.77 28.37 -8.17
CA GLU A 37 11.73 29.74 -8.73
C GLU A 37 11.73 30.84 -7.67
N ILE A 38 11.22 30.57 -6.46
CA ILE A 38 11.17 31.54 -5.35
C ILE A 38 12.27 31.31 -4.30
N GLY A 39 13.27 30.49 -4.61
CA GLY A 39 14.47 30.30 -3.78
C GLY A 39 14.33 29.32 -2.62
N ILE A 40 13.29 28.47 -2.59
CA ILE A 40 13.20 27.35 -1.65
C ILE A 40 14.16 26.24 -2.14
N SER A 41 14.98 25.68 -1.25
CA SER A 41 15.98 24.68 -1.68
C SER A 41 15.33 23.31 -1.98
N GLY A 42 16.00 22.50 -2.81
CA GLY A 42 15.59 21.10 -3.02
C GLY A 42 15.60 20.25 -1.74
N GLU A 43 16.46 20.60 -0.78
CA GLU A 43 16.52 19.99 0.54
C GLU A 43 15.31 20.37 1.40
N GLU A 44 14.88 21.64 1.39
CA GLU A 44 13.62 22.07 2.02
C GLU A 44 12.40 21.40 1.39
N ILE A 45 12.39 21.23 0.05
CA ILE A 45 11.31 20.53 -0.66
C ILE A 45 11.27 19.05 -0.23
N ASN A 46 12.41 18.37 -0.13
CA ASN A 46 12.49 17.00 0.37
C ASN A 46 12.03 16.89 1.83
N HIS A 47 12.41 17.84 2.70
CA HIS A 47 11.88 17.90 4.07
C HIS A 47 10.35 18.01 4.09
N LEU A 48 9.74 18.80 3.20
CA LEU A 48 8.28 18.91 3.07
C LEU A 48 7.61 17.63 2.51
N ILE A 49 8.35 16.81 1.75
CA ILE A 49 7.90 15.48 1.31
C ILE A 49 7.90 14.50 2.48
N HIS A 50 8.91 14.53 3.36
CA HIS A 50 9.07 13.53 4.44
C HIS A 50 8.46 13.94 5.80
N ASP A 51 8.25 15.23 6.06
CA ASP A 51 7.57 15.73 7.26
C ASP A 51 6.05 15.54 7.15
N ASN A 52 5.50 14.60 7.92
CA ASN A 52 4.05 14.37 8.01
C ASN A 52 3.32 15.46 8.83
N HIS A 53 3.95 16.05 9.85
CA HIS A 53 3.36 17.16 10.62
C HIS A 53 3.15 18.40 9.74
N SER A 54 3.99 18.57 8.70
CA SER A 54 3.79 19.62 7.68
C SER A 54 2.41 19.60 7.01
N ARG A 55 1.73 18.43 7.01
CA ARG A 55 0.46 18.17 6.32
C ARG A 55 -0.76 18.26 7.25
N GLU A 56 -0.56 18.33 8.56
CA GLU A 56 -1.65 18.32 9.54
C GLU A 56 -2.53 19.58 9.46
N GLY A 57 -3.82 19.41 9.75
CA GLY A 57 -4.81 20.51 9.70
C GLY A 57 -5.27 20.94 8.30
N ILE A 58 -4.71 20.40 7.22
CA ILE A 58 -5.22 20.64 5.86
C ILE A 58 -6.45 19.75 5.61
N THR A 59 -7.64 20.35 5.46
CA THR A 59 -8.86 19.60 5.16
C THR A 59 -8.93 19.20 3.68
N ARG A 60 -9.48 18.00 3.39
CA ARG A 60 -9.61 17.47 2.02
C ARG A 60 -10.29 18.44 1.06
N HIS A 61 -11.33 19.15 1.51
CA HIS A 61 -12.00 20.18 0.71
C HIS A 61 -11.06 21.35 0.35
N ARG A 62 -10.29 21.85 1.33
CA ARG A 62 -9.33 22.93 1.09
C ARG A 62 -8.21 22.48 0.15
N ALA A 63 -7.73 21.25 0.28
CA ALA A 63 -6.74 20.69 -0.63
C ALA A 63 -7.27 20.54 -2.07
N LEU A 64 -8.53 20.12 -2.25
CA LEU A 64 -9.16 20.03 -3.58
C LEU A 64 -9.37 21.42 -4.23
N LEU A 65 -9.77 22.44 -3.47
CA LEU A 65 -9.82 23.81 -3.98
C LEU A 65 -8.45 24.30 -4.45
N THR A 66 -7.40 23.99 -3.68
CA THR A 66 -6.02 24.29 -4.04
C THR A 66 -5.56 23.52 -5.30
N LEU A 67 -5.94 22.26 -5.47
CA LEU A 67 -5.68 21.50 -6.69
C LEU A 67 -6.30 22.15 -7.94
N THR A 68 -7.57 22.56 -7.90
CA THR A 68 -8.23 23.24 -9.03
C THR A 68 -7.58 24.60 -9.36
N ASP A 69 -7.04 25.32 -8.37
CA ASP A 69 -6.29 26.55 -8.60
C ASP A 69 -4.91 26.29 -9.24
N ILE A 70 -4.17 25.29 -8.74
CA ILE A 70 -2.89 24.83 -9.32
C ILE A 70 -3.08 24.38 -10.77
N ARG A 71 -4.12 23.57 -11.07
CA ARG A 71 -4.45 23.14 -12.44
C ARG A 71 -4.67 24.32 -13.37
N ARG A 72 -5.42 25.33 -12.92
CA ARG A 72 -5.66 26.57 -13.69
C ARG A 72 -4.36 27.33 -13.96
N GLN A 73 -3.46 27.42 -12.98
CA GLN A 73 -2.17 28.11 -13.11
C GLN A 73 -1.18 27.34 -13.99
N ALA A 74 -1.25 26.01 -14.01
CA ALA A 74 -0.43 25.12 -14.84
C ALA A 74 -0.99 24.91 -16.27
N GLY A 75 -2.17 25.44 -16.59
CA GLY A 75 -2.85 25.18 -17.86
C GLY A 75 -3.36 23.73 -18.02
N ILE A 76 -3.43 22.97 -16.92
CA ILE A 76 -3.87 21.57 -16.91
C ILE A 76 -5.41 21.54 -16.95
N PRO A 77 -6.04 20.82 -17.90
CA PRO A 77 -7.49 20.65 -17.92
C PRO A 77 -7.97 19.94 -16.65
N ASP A 78 -8.95 20.51 -15.94
CA ASP A 78 -9.53 19.88 -14.76
C ASP A 78 -10.67 18.92 -15.18
N PRO A 79 -10.53 17.59 -15.05
CA PRO A 79 -11.59 16.64 -15.40
C PRO A 79 -12.85 16.78 -14.53
N TYR A 80 -12.76 17.47 -13.38
CA TYR A 80 -13.88 17.67 -12.45
C TYR A 80 -14.37 19.12 -12.43
N SER A 81 -14.80 19.63 -13.58
CA SER A 81 -15.44 20.94 -13.69
C SER A 81 -16.71 21.01 -12.81
N MET A 82 -16.58 21.69 -11.66
CA MET A 82 -17.60 21.97 -10.64
C MET A 82 -18.90 22.61 -11.17
N ARG A 83 -18.98 22.97 -12.46
CA ARG A 83 -20.19 23.55 -13.09
C ARG A 83 -21.04 22.57 -13.89
N ASN A 84 -20.53 21.38 -14.27
CA ASN A 84 -21.28 20.43 -15.11
C ASN A 84 -20.95 18.94 -14.90
N ALA A 85 -20.01 18.57 -14.02
CA ALA A 85 -19.78 17.16 -13.71
C ALA A 85 -20.92 16.61 -12.81
N LYS A 86 -21.69 15.62 -13.31
CA LYS A 86 -22.53 14.79 -12.45
C LYS A 86 -21.63 13.92 -11.56
N LEU A 87 -21.41 14.36 -10.33
CA LEU A 87 -20.72 13.57 -9.30
C LEU A 87 -21.58 12.36 -8.90
N PRO A 88 -20.97 11.22 -8.51
CA PRO A 88 -21.69 10.10 -7.91
C PRO A 88 -22.49 10.55 -6.68
N GLY A 89 -23.72 10.03 -6.52
CA GLY A 89 -24.74 10.61 -5.63
C GLY A 89 -24.34 10.78 -4.16
N GLN A 90 -23.37 10.01 -3.66
CA GLN A 90 -22.84 10.14 -2.30
C GLN A 90 -22.07 11.46 -2.05
N LEU A 91 -21.57 12.14 -3.09
CA LEU A 91 -20.76 13.37 -2.90
C LEU A 91 -21.58 14.67 -2.93
N GLN A 92 -22.79 14.65 -3.51
CA GLN A 92 -23.65 15.83 -3.60
C GLN A 92 -24.20 16.21 -2.22
N ALA A 93 -24.77 15.24 -1.47
CA ALA A 93 -25.33 15.48 -0.14
C ALA A 93 -24.32 16.13 0.83
N THR A 94 -23.05 15.70 0.79
CA THR A 94 -21.98 16.26 1.63
C THR A 94 -21.57 17.70 1.29
N ILE A 95 -22.00 18.26 0.15
CA ILE A 95 -21.79 19.67 -0.19
C ILE A 95 -22.97 20.51 0.34
N ASP A 96 -24.20 20.04 0.14
CA ASP A 96 -25.41 20.75 0.54
C ASP A 96 -25.53 20.88 2.08
N ASP A 97 -25.16 19.84 2.83
CA ASP A 97 -25.05 19.88 4.30
C ASP A 97 -23.92 20.82 4.80
N ALA A 98 -22.81 20.91 4.06
CA ALA A 98 -21.68 21.76 4.44
C ALA A 98 -22.00 23.26 4.27
N ASP A 99 -22.73 23.62 3.21
CA ASP A 99 -23.15 25.00 2.98
C ASP A 99 -24.25 25.44 3.97
N ALA A 100 -25.10 24.51 4.41
CA ALA A 100 -26.02 24.72 5.53
C ALA A 100 -25.27 25.00 6.86
N TYR A 101 -24.20 24.25 7.14
CA TYR A 101 -23.39 24.43 8.35
C TYR A 101 -22.60 25.76 8.37
N LEU A 102 -22.07 26.20 7.23
CA LEU A 102 -21.29 27.44 7.13
C LEU A 102 -22.11 28.72 7.35
N ARG A 103 -23.40 28.71 6.99
CA ARG A 103 -24.32 29.87 7.18
C ARG A 103 -24.56 30.23 8.65
N LEU A 104 -24.15 29.40 9.62
CA LEU A 104 -24.38 29.62 11.05
C LEU A 104 -23.26 30.38 11.81
N LYS A 105 -22.09 30.67 11.20
CA LYS A 105 -20.96 31.32 11.91
C LYS A 105 -20.20 32.40 11.13
N GLY A 106 -20.91 33.40 10.59
CA GLY A 106 -20.30 34.63 10.05
C GLY A 106 -21.21 35.86 10.16
N GLY A 107 -21.00 36.73 11.15
CA GLY A 107 -21.92 37.85 11.42
C GLY A 107 -21.26 39.20 11.67
N ARG A 108 -21.52 40.18 10.78
CA ARG A 108 -21.55 41.63 11.07
C ARG A 108 -22.72 42.27 10.32
N ARG A 109 -23.33 43.30 10.92
CA ARG A 109 -24.61 43.89 10.47
C ARG A 109 -24.45 45.21 9.71
N LYS A 110 -25.46 45.55 8.91
CA LYS A 110 -26.03 46.91 8.81
C LYS A 110 -27.57 46.81 8.81
N HIS A 111 -28.25 47.81 9.38
CA HIS A 111 -29.72 47.99 9.36
C HIS A 111 -30.04 49.24 8.50
N PRO A 112 -31.26 49.42 7.94
CA PRO A 112 -32.45 49.84 8.72
C PRO A 112 -33.55 48.76 8.93
N SER A 113 -34.77 49.20 9.29
CA SER A 113 -35.89 48.46 9.92
C SER A 113 -37.24 49.16 9.60
N PRO A 114 -38.41 48.75 10.17
CA PRO A 114 -39.10 47.44 10.21
C PRO A 114 -40.54 47.58 9.60
N PRO A 115 -41.58 46.76 9.92
CA PRO A 115 -42.26 46.79 11.24
C PRO A 115 -42.65 45.41 11.85
N ILE A 116 -42.62 45.35 13.20
CA ILE A 116 -43.63 44.76 14.13
C ILE A 116 -44.00 43.25 13.98
N SER A 117 -44.07 42.41 15.02
CA SER A 117 -44.24 42.64 16.48
C SER A 117 -43.28 41.83 17.39
N SER A 118 -43.28 42.18 18.68
CA SER A 118 -42.61 41.55 19.83
C SER A 118 -43.68 41.27 20.92
N PRO A 119 -43.42 40.66 22.11
CA PRO A 119 -42.10 40.34 22.72
C PRO A 119 -41.94 38.98 23.45
N PRO A 120 -40.68 38.53 23.68
CA PRO A 120 -40.31 37.53 24.70
C PRO A 120 -39.86 38.18 26.03
N PRO A 121 -39.90 37.45 27.17
CA PRO A 121 -38.65 37.02 27.83
C PRO A 121 -38.83 35.60 28.49
N GLN A 122 -37.99 34.99 29.35
CA GLN A 122 -36.80 35.40 30.13
C GLN A 122 -35.59 34.45 29.94
N ARG A 123 -34.90 34.01 31.02
CA ARG A 123 -33.53 33.44 31.06
C ARG A 123 -33.23 32.64 32.35
N PHE A 124 -31.98 32.09 32.38
CA PHE A 124 -31.15 31.61 33.50
C PHE A 124 -31.07 30.07 33.67
N TRP A 125 -29.92 29.48 34.06
CA TRP A 125 -28.62 30.05 34.51
C TRP A 125 -27.45 29.66 33.58
N ALA A 126 -26.21 30.01 33.97
CA ALA A 126 -24.97 29.60 33.30
C ALA A 126 -23.89 29.18 34.30
N THR A 127 -23.22 28.05 34.02
CA THR A 127 -21.99 27.58 34.68
C THR A 127 -21.20 26.68 33.72
N ARG A 128 -19.94 26.37 34.07
CA ARG A 128 -18.96 25.51 33.35
C ARG A 128 -18.22 24.66 34.42
N PRO A 129 -17.41 23.61 34.09
CA PRO A 129 -17.04 23.06 32.77
C PRO A 129 -17.15 21.50 32.63
N ARG A 130 -16.83 20.98 31.43
CA ARG A 130 -16.40 19.60 31.06
C ARG A 130 -17.32 18.39 31.40
N GLU A 131 -17.65 17.60 30.37
CA GLU A 131 -17.02 16.28 30.15
C GLU A 131 -17.14 15.84 28.68
N VAL A 132 -16.67 14.64 28.31
CA VAL A 132 -16.57 14.16 26.91
C VAL A 132 -17.58 13.03 26.68
N GLU A 133 -18.56 13.22 25.79
CA GLU A 133 -19.55 12.19 25.49
C GLU A 133 -19.04 11.16 24.47
N GLY A 134 -18.68 9.97 24.97
CA GLY A 134 -18.76 8.71 24.24
C GLY A 134 -17.72 8.48 23.14
N LEU A 135 -16.65 7.76 23.47
CA LEU A 135 -15.88 7.03 22.46
C LEU A 135 -16.81 6.04 21.75
N ALA A 136 -16.92 6.16 20.42
CA ALA A 136 -17.61 5.19 19.58
C ALA A 136 -16.74 3.92 19.40
N VAL A 137 -17.30 2.77 19.75
CA VAL A 137 -16.63 1.47 19.70
C VAL A 137 -17.31 0.58 18.65
N PRO A 138 -16.57 -0.04 17.71
CA PRO A 138 -17.17 -0.79 16.60
C PRO A 138 -17.65 -2.19 16.97
N TYR A 139 -17.09 -2.81 18.01
CA TYR A 139 -17.44 -4.16 18.47
C TYR A 139 -17.66 -4.22 19.99
N GLY A 140 -18.48 -5.15 20.46
CA GLY A 140 -18.75 -5.39 21.88
C GLY A 140 -18.80 -6.89 22.18
N ILE A 141 -18.38 -7.29 23.38
CA ILE A 141 -18.51 -8.67 23.85
C ILE A 141 -19.96 -8.90 24.32
N ASN A 142 -20.61 -9.90 23.77
CA ASN A 142 -21.99 -10.25 24.10
C ASN A 142 -22.10 -11.15 25.35
N SER A 143 -23.31 -11.58 25.72
CA SER A 143 -23.53 -12.40 26.92
C SER A 143 -22.86 -13.78 26.88
N HIS A 144 -22.53 -14.27 25.68
CA HIS A 144 -21.85 -15.54 25.45
C HIS A 144 -20.32 -15.42 25.34
N GLY A 145 -19.75 -14.22 25.54
CA GLY A 145 -18.31 -13.97 25.37
C GLY A 145 -17.87 -13.78 23.91
N VAL A 146 -18.80 -13.69 22.96
CA VAL A 146 -18.51 -13.53 21.53
C VAL A 146 -18.32 -12.04 21.21
N LEU A 147 -17.32 -11.71 20.40
CA LEU A 147 -17.09 -10.37 19.90
C LEU A 147 -18.04 -10.08 18.71
N VAL A 148 -18.99 -9.16 18.90
CA VAL A 148 -20.05 -8.86 17.92
C VAL A 148 -19.90 -7.46 17.34
N CYS A 149 -20.02 -7.32 16.03
CA CYS A 149 -20.01 -6.04 15.33
C CYS A 149 -21.28 -5.23 15.65
N ALA A 150 -21.16 -3.93 15.90
CA ALA A 150 -22.29 -3.07 16.20
C ALA A 150 -23.34 -2.99 15.08
N ASN A 151 -22.98 -3.33 13.83
CA ASN A 151 -23.90 -3.45 12.70
C ASN A 151 -24.79 -4.71 12.77
N ASP A 152 -24.27 -5.79 13.35
CA ASP A 152 -24.93 -7.11 13.42
C ASP A 152 -25.57 -7.38 14.79
N ALA A 153 -25.24 -6.58 15.80
CA ALA A 153 -25.73 -6.72 17.18
C ALA A 153 -27.26 -6.67 17.30
N ASP A 154 -27.81 -7.45 18.24
CA ASP A 154 -29.20 -7.33 18.68
C ASP A 154 -29.34 -6.10 19.58
N SER A 155 -30.49 -5.40 19.58
CA SER A 155 -30.73 -4.27 20.50
C SER A 155 -31.23 -4.69 21.88
N THR A 156 -31.54 -5.98 22.06
CA THR A 156 -32.05 -6.57 23.31
C THR A 156 -30.99 -7.30 24.14
N GLU A 157 -29.83 -7.64 23.55
CA GLU A 157 -28.73 -8.30 24.26
C GLU A 157 -27.80 -7.29 24.98
N PRO A 158 -27.30 -7.56 26.20
CA PRO A 158 -26.27 -6.75 26.84
C PRO A 158 -24.88 -6.97 26.23
N TYR A 159 -24.18 -5.87 25.93
CA TYR A 159 -22.79 -5.88 25.45
C TYR A 159 -21.83 -5.19 26.41
N HIS A 160 -20.57 -5.61 26.40
CA HIS A 160 -19.50 -5.13 27.28
C HIS A 160 -18.25 -4.77 26.48
N CYS A 161 -17.48 -3.79 26.96
CA CYS A 161 -16.23 -3.41 26.30
C CYS A 161 -15.11 -4.42 26.54
N LEU A 162 -14.44 -4.86 25.47
CA LEU A 162 -13.29 -5.77 25.53
C LEU A 162 -12.16 -5.29 26.46
N SER A 163 -11.88 -3.98 26.51
CA SER A 163 -10.75 -3.44 27.29
C SER A 163 -11.04 -3.10 28.75
N CYS A 164 -12.29 -2.84 29.13
CA CYS A 164 -12.61 -2.36 30.48
C CYS A 164 -13.80 -3.09 31.14
N ALA A 165 -14.39 -4.08 30.45
CA ALA A 165 -15.60 -4.81 30.83
C ALA A 165 -16.85 -3.95 31.13
N ALA A 166 -16.78 -2.62 30.98
CA ALA A 166 -17.91 -1.75 31.24
C ALA A 166 -19.08 -2.01 30.25
N PRO A 167 -20.35 -1.93 30.70
CA PRO A 167 -21.51 -2.05 29.84
C PRO A 167 -21.50 -1.01 28.70
N LEU A 168 -21.86 -1.48 27.51
CA LEU A 168 -21.94 -0.70 26.28
C LEU A 168 -23.40 -0.50 25.88
N THR A 169 -23.79 0.74 25.60
CA THR A 169 -25.07 1.03 24.96
C THR A 169 -24.91 0.98 23.44
N LEU A 170 -25.64 0.10 22.77
CA LEU A 170 -25.74 0.11 21.31
C LEU A 170 -26.41 1.41 20.82
N LYS A 171 -25.73 2.14 19.93
CA LYS A 171 -26.24 3.34 19.24
C LYS A 171 -26.53 2.97 17.79
N ALA A 172 -27.75 2.48 17.55
CA ALA A 172 -28.33 2.34 16.22
C ALA A 172 -29.30 3.50 15.96
N GLY A 173 -29.28 4.04 14.74
CA GLY A 173 -30.18 5.11 14.29
C GLY A 173 -29.84 5.56 12.87
N ASP A 174 -30.86 5.97 12.12
CA ASP A 174 -30.87 5.94 10.64
C ASP A 174 -29.84 6.86 9.95
N LEU A 175 -29.21 7.77 10.69
CA LEU A 175 -28.26 8.77 10.20
C LEU A 175 -26.81 8.54 10.66
N ARG A 176 -26.52 7.48 11.42
CA ARG A 176 -25.17 7.18 11.91
C ARG A 176 -24.84 5.70 11.77
N VAL A 177 -23.60 5.40 11.41
CA VAL A 177 -23.06 4.03 11.45
C VAL A 177 -23.29 3.46 12.85
N ARG A 178 -23.83 2.24 12.93
CA ARG A 178 -24.12 1.59 14.21
C ARG A 178 -22.82 1.40 14.98
N HIS A 179 -22.80 1.84 16.22
CA HIS A 179 -21.63 1.72 17.10
C HIS A 179 -22.08 1.48 18.53
N PHE A 180 -21.23 0.90 19.35
CA PHE A 180 -21.39 0.92 20.78
C PHE A 180 -20.85 2.22 21.38
N ALA A 181 -21.46 2.69 22.46
CA ALA A 181 -20.97 3.81 23.24
C ALA A 181 -20.88 3.41 24.72
N HIS A 182 -19.79 3.80 25.38
CA HIS A 182 -19.67 3.73 26.83
C HIS A 182 -20.66 4.67 27.51
N ASN A 183 -21.09 4.31 28.73
CA ASN A 183 -21.91 5.18 29.56
C ASN A 183 -21.09 6.37 30.10
N VAL A 184 -21.73 7.52 30.33
CA VAL A 184 -21.07 8.73 30.86
C VAL A 184 -20.35 8.41 32.18
N GLY A 185 -19.12 8.92 32.34
CA GLY A 185 -18.25 8.62 33.48
C GLY A 185 -17.43 7.33 33.38
N SER A 186 -17.65 6.48 32.37
CA SER A 186 -16.81 5.30 32.11
C SER A 186 -15.40 5.72 31.70
N ARG A 187 -14.39 5.27 32.44
CA ARG A 187 -12.97 5.49 32.12
C ARG A 187 -12.46 4.34 31.26
N CYS A 188 -12.43 4.55 29.96
CA CYS A 188 -11.90 3.61 28.99
C CYS A 188 -11.00 4.37 28.01
N ASP A 189 -9.79 3.89 27.79
CA ASP A 189 -8.90 4.43 26.76
C ASP A 189 -9.28 3.87 25.40
N GLY A 190 -9.61 4.76 24.47
CA GLY A 190 -10.01 4.38 23.12
C GLY A 190 -8.89 3.86 22.24
N GLU A 191 -7.64 4.20 22.55
CA GLU A 191 -6.50 3.65 21.83
C GLU A 191 -6.36 2.15 22.13
N SER A 192 -6.36 1.80 23.42
CA SER A 192 -6.36 0.42 23.93
C SER A 192 -7.54 -0.40 23.42
N VAL A 193 -8.74 0.19 23.32
CA VAL A 193 -9.94 -0.53 22.84
C VAL A 193 -9.83 -0.99 21.39
N LEU A 194 -9.48 -0.09 20.46
CA LEU A 194 -9.41 -0.44 19.05
C LEU A 194 -8.24 -1.40 18.77
N HIS A 195 -7.12 -1.23 19.48
CA HIS A 195 -5.99 -2.16 19.43
C HIS A 195 -6.41 -3.58 19.82
N GLN A 196 -7.06 -3.77 20.97
CA GLN A 196 -7.51 -5.08 21.43
C GLN A 196 -8.58 -5.70 20.52
N ILE A 197 -9.53 -4.91 20.03
CA ILE A 197 -10.55 -5.39 19.08
C ILE A 197 -9.88 -5.92 17.80
N ALA A 198 -8.92 -5.18 17.24
CA ALA A 198 -8.22 -5.61 16.03
C ALA A 198 -7.37 -6.88 16.25
N LYS A 199 -6.70 -7.03 17.40
CA LYS A 199 -5.97 -8.26 17.76
C LYS A 199 -6.89 -9.47 17.83
N GLU A 200 -8.01 -9.33 18.51
CA GLU A 200 -8.98 -10.39 18.67
C GLU A 200 -9.64 -10.78 17.33
N LEU A 201 -9.93 -9.80 16.46
CA LEU A 201 -10.40 -10.05 15.10
C LEU A 201 -9.37 -10.81 14.24
N VAL A 202 -8.08 -10.45 14.29
CA VAL A 202 -7.01 -11.18 13.59
C VAL A 202 -6.94 -12.63 14.08
N ALA A 203 -7.00 -12.85 15.39
CA ALA A 203 -6.96 -14.19 15.97
C ALA A 203 -8.20 -15.03 15.61
N GLN A 204 -9.39 -14.43 15.62
CA GLN A 204 -10.63 -15.07 15.19
C GLN A 204 -10.56 -15.48 13.71
N VAL A 205 -10.15 -14.58 12.82
CA VAL A 205 -9.98 -14.88 11.37
C VAL A 205 -9.01 -16.05 11.15
N ILE A 206 -7.88 -16.10 11.87
CA ILE A 206 -6.94 -17.23 11.80
C ILE A 206 -7.57 -18.53 12.32
N ASN A 207 -8.25 -18.50 13.47
CA ASN A 207 -8.87 -19.67 14.08
C ASN A 207 -10.07 -20.19 13.26
N GLU A 208 -10.77 -19.32 12.54
CA GLU A 208 -11.84 -19.65 11.60
C GLU A 208 -11.33 -20.15 10.25
N MET A 209 -10.10 -19.80 9.84
CA MET A 209 -9.56 -20.01 8.49
C MET A 209 -9.62 -21.47 7.97
N THR A 210 -9.58 -22.45 8.87
CA THR A 210 -9.65 -23.89 8.54
C THR A 210 -11.08 -24.42 8.43
N ARG A 211 -12.09 -23.62 8.83
CA ARG A 211 -13.51 -23.98 8.92
C ARG A 211 -14.41 -23.08 8.06
N SER A 212 -13.97 -21.86 7.79
CA SER A 212 -14.68 -20.83 7.02
C SER A 212 -14.43 -20.98 5.52
N ALA A 213 -15.42 -20.56 4.72
CA ALA A 213 -15.28 -20.42 3.27
C ALA A 213 -14.81 -19.01 2.85
N LYS A 214 -14.61 -18.08 3.81
CA LYS A 214 -14.10 -16.74 3.54
C LYS A 214 -12.59 -16.79 3.29
N GLU A 215 -12.15 -16.24 2.15
CA GLU A 215 -10.74 -16.12 1.83
C GLU A 215 -10.09 -14.95 2.57
N LEU A 216 -8.96 -15.21 3.23
CA LEU A 216 -8.09 -14.18 3.79
C LEU A 216 -7.17 -13.64 2.68
N ARG A 217 -7.32 -12.35 2.35
CA ARG A 217 -6.45 -11.65 1.40
C ARG A 217 -5.32 -10.94 2.12
N LEU A 218 -4.14 -10.96 1.51
CA LEU A 218 -2.95 -10.23 1.93
C LEU A 218 -2.48 -9.39 0.76
N SER A 219 -2.33 -8.07 0.94
CA SER A 219 -1.74 -7.20 -0.06
C SER A 219 -0.22 -7.25 -0.02
N CYS A 220 0.42 -7.45 -1.17
CA CYS A 220 1.86 -7.71 -1.30
C CYS A 220 2.51 -6.76 -2.32
N THR A 221 3.76 -6.37 -2.08
CA THR A 221 4.57 -5.66 -3.09
C THR A 221 5.37 -6.66 -3.93
N CYS A 222 5.24 -6.62 -5.26
CA CYS A 222 5.99 -7.52 -6.14
C CYS A 222 7.48 -7.17 -6.17
N ARG A 223 8.35 -8.11 -5.75
CA ARG A 223 9.80 -7.85 -5.70
C ARG A 223 10.42 -7.44 -7.05
N LYS A 224 9.91 -7.98 -8.17
CA LYS A 224 10.47 -7.75 -9.52
C LYS A 224 10.03 -6.42 -10.14
N CYS A 225 8.74 -6.06 -10.04
CA CYS A 225 8.18 -4.91 -10.76
C CYS A 225 7.56 -3.84 -9.85
N ARG A 226 7.69 -3.98 -8.52
CA ARG A 226 7.19 -3.08 -7.47
C ARG A 226 5.69 -2.77 -7.47
N LYS A 227 4.91 -3.25 -8.44
CA LYS A 227 3.44 -3.25 -8.40
C LYS A 227 2.93 -3.92 -7.12
N GLN A 228 1.95 -3.31 -6.46
CA GLN A 228 1.12 -3.98 -5.46
C GLN A 228 0.19 -5.01 -6.14
N PHE A 229 -0.15 -6.06 -5.41
CA PHE A 229 -1.13 -7.07 -5.82
C PHE A 229 -1.62 -7.84 -4.57
N ASP A 230 -2.88 -8.25 -4.56
CA ASP A 230 -3.39 -9.14 -3.51
C ASP A 230 -3.01 -10.60 -3.80
N THR A 231 -2.74 -11.36 -2.74
CA THR A 231 -2.75 -12.82 -2.75
C THR A 231 -3.76 -13.34 -1.75
N VAL A 232 -4.49 -14.39 -2.10
CA VAL A 232 -5.22 -15.20 -1.12
C VAL A 232 -4.19 -16.02 -0.34
N LEU A 233 -4.35 -16.10 0.98
CA LEU A 233 -3.68 -17.08 1.82
C LEU A 233 -4.56 -18.35 1.85
N GLY A 234 -4.02 -19.49 1.41
CA GLY A 234 -4.79 -20.74 1.37
C GLY A 234 -5.24 -21.20 2.76
N SER A 235 -6.36 -21.90 2.88
CA SER A 235 -7.03 -22.32 4.15
C SER A 235 -6.24 -23.28 5.07
N ARG A 236 -4.94 -23.46 4.80
CA ARG A 236 -3.94 -24.15 5.65
C ARG A 236 -2.66 -23.32 5.84
N ALA A 237 -2.73 -22.01 5.59
CA ALA A 237 -1.65 -21.07 5.87
C ALA A 237 -1.33 -21.09 7.38
N PHE A 238 -2.40 -21.11 8.19
CA PHE A 238 -2.42 -21.20 9.63
C PHE A 238 -3.51 -22.20 10.06
N ASP A 239 -3.45 -22.67 11.30
CA ASP A 239 -4.53 -23.47 11.91
C ASP A 239 -4.89 -23.03 13.34
N ARG A 240 -4.09 -22.14 13.95
CA ARG A 240 -4.31 -21.57 15.29
C ARG A 240 -3.65 -20.20 15.43
N ALA A 241 -4.31 -19.28 16.12
CA ALA A 241 -3.72 -18.04 16.65
C ALA A 241 -3.71 -18.03 18.18
N VAL A 242 -2.76 -17.30 18.76
CA VAL A 242 -2.70 -16.98 20.19
C VAL A 242 -2.27 -15.53 20.34
N ASN A 243 -3.00 -14.75 21.14
CA ASN A 243 -2.69 -13.34 21.42
C ASN A 243 -1.51 -13.24 22.39
N GLU A 244 -0.80 -12.10 22.38
CA GLU A 244 0.09 -11.66 23.48
C GLU A 244 1.26 -12.61 23.81
N VAL A 245 1.82 -13.27 22.79
CA VAL A 245 2.84 -14.33 22.90
C VAL A 245 4.26 -13.77 23.00
N GLN A 246 5.05 -14.27 23.94
CA GLN A 246 6.47 -13.93 24.07
C GLN A 246 7.32 -14.68 23.02
N GLU A 247 8.04 -13.95 22.17
CA GLU A 247 9.05 -14.46 21.22
C GLU A 247 10.38 -13.73 21.46
N GLY A 248 11.33 -14.42 22.10
CA GLY A 248 12.59 -13.83 22.53
C GLY A 248 12.38 -12.68 23.53
N ALA A 249 12.88 -11.48 23.19
CA ALA A 249 12.76 -10.28 24.02
C ALA A 249 11.42 -9.53 23.84
N PHE A 250 10.59 -9.92 22.87
CA PHE A 250 9.39 -9.19 22.48
C PHE A 250 8.13 -10.00 22.79
N ARG A 251 7.02 -9.29 22.97
CA ARG A 251 5.69 -9.87 23.11
C ARG A 251 4.88 -9.42 21.90
N CYS A 252 4.53 -10.37 21.04
CA CYS A 252 3.78 -10.11 19.83
C CYS A 252 2.29 -10.05 20.13
N ASP A 253 1.62 -9.06 19.55
CA ASP A 253 0.18 -8.85 19.71
C ASP A 253 -0.65 -10.09 19.33
N VAL A 254 -0.34 -10.73 18.19
CA VAL A 254 -0.87 -12.05 17.81
C VAL A 254 0.24 -12.91 17.19
N MET A 255 0.31 -14.19 17.55
CA MET A 255 1.17 -15.19 16.93
C MET A 255 0.34 -16.25 16.21
N ALA A 256 0.58 -16.41 14.91
CA ALA A 256 -0.07 -17.41 14.06
C ALA A 256 0.79 -18.67 13.94
N TYR A 257 0.13 -19.83 14.04
CA TYR A 257 0.74 -21.15 14.06
C TYR A 257 0.26 -22.04 12.91
N ARG A 258 1.08 -23.04 12.60
CA ARG A 258 0.71 -24.19 11.79
C ARG A 258 1.18 -25.46 12.52
N GLY A 259 0.24 -26.15 13.15
CA GLY A 259 0.51 -27.16 14.17
C GLY A 259 1.29 -26.56 15.34
N ASP A 260 2.42 -27.16 15.67
CA ASP A 260 3.31 -26.72 16.76
C ASP A 260 4.28 -25.60 16.32
N SER A 261 4.37 -25.30 15.02
CA SER A 261 5.29 -24.28 14.49
C SER A 261 4.64 -22.90 14.51
N ALA A 262 5.25 -21.94 15.22
CA ALA A 262 5.00 -20.52 14.99
C ALA A 262 5.50 -20.13 13.59
N VAL A 263 4.70 -19.41 12.80
CA VAL A 263 4.99 -19.12 11.39
C VAL A 263 4.91 -17.65 11.02
N LEU A 264 4.09 -16.86 11.72
CA LEU A 264 3.93 -15.42 11.49
C LEU A 264 3.61 -14.72 12.82
N ALA A 265 4.43 -13.74 13.19
CA ALA A 265 4.08 -12.74 14.19
C ALA A 265 3.28 -11.60 13.54
N ILE A 266 2.30 -11.06 14.25
CA ILE A 266 1.48 -9.94 13.80
C ILE A 266 1.45 -8.92 14.93
N GLU A 267 1.94 -7.72 14.64
CA GLU A 267 1.80 -6.55 15.52
C GLU A 267 0.65 -5.66 15.02
N VAL A 268 -0.06 -4.97 15.92
CA VAL A 268 -1.18 -4.11 15.56
C VAL A 268 -0.88 -2.65 15.92
N ILE A 269 -0.93 -1.75 14.95
CA ILE A 269 -0.78 -0.29 15.14
C ILE A 269 -2.14 0.39 15.26
N ASN A 270 -2.26 1.40 16.12
CA ASN A 270 -3.45 2.28 16.18
C ASN A 270 -3.09 3.78 16.09
N THR A 271 -2.02 4.22 16.74
CA THR A 271 -1.55 5.63 16.72
C THR A 271 -0.03 5.76 16.54
N HIS A 272 0.74 4.90 17.19
CA HIS A 272 2.21 4.89 17.14
C HIS A 272 2.71 3.59 16.51
N ALA A 273 3.53 3.72 15.45
CA ALA A 273 4.13 2.57 14.76
C ALA A 273 5.14 1.84 15.65
N VAL A 274 5.29 0.54 15.41
CA VAL A 274 6.27 -0.30 16.08
C VAL A 274 7.68 0.08 15.62
N ASP A 275 8.55 0.39 16.58
CA ASP A 275 9.99 0.58 16.33
C ASP A 275 10.56 -0.58 15.53
N GLN A 276 11.18 -0.29 14.38
CA GLN A 276 11.72 -1.28 13.44
C GLN A 276 12.70 -2.27 14.09
N ALA A 277 13.38 -1.83 15.16
CA ALA A 277 14.26 -2.66 15.97
C ALA A 277 13.59 -3.93 16.57
N LYS A 278 12.27 -3.95 16.77
CA LYS A 278 11.56 -5.18 17.20
C LYS A 278 11.49 -6.20 16.05
N GLY A 279 11.08 -5.75 14.87
CA GLY A 279 10.79 -6.60 13.71
C GLY A 279 12.01 -7.33 13.14
N GLU A 280 13.20 -6.72 13.22
CA GLU A 280 14.44 -7.36 12.80
C GLU A 280 14.86 -8.52 13.72
N ALA A 281 14.57 -8.42 15.02
CA ALA A 281 15.07 -9.34 16.05
C ALA A 281 14.18 -10.57 16.31
N LEU A 282 12.93 -10.59 15.81
CA LEU A 282 12.07 -11.79 15.79
C LEU A 282 12.71 -12.92 14.95
N ARG A 283 12.36 -14.19 15.20
CA ARG A 283 12.87 -15.34 14.41
C ARG A 283 11.88 -15.85 13.35
N VAL A 284 10.61 -15.51 13.48
CA VAL A 284 9.53 -15.81 12.53
C VAL A 284 9.44 -14.74 11.44
N ALA A 285 8.64 -14.98 10.39
CA ALA A 285 8.16 -13.88 9.55
C ALA A 285 7.28 -12.94 10.40
N TRP A 286 7.18 -11.66 10.05
CA TRP A 286 6.30 -10.73 10.77
C TRP A 286 5.65 -9.70 9.85
N ILE A 287 4.52 -9.14 10.30
CA ILE A 287 3.83 -8.00 9.69
C ILE A 287 3.31 -7.06 10.80
N GLU A 288 3.20 -5.78 10.48
CA GLU A 288 2.43 -4.78 11.23
C GLU A 288 1.12 -4.49 10.48
N LEU A 289 -0.01 -4.43 11.18
CA LEU A 289 -1.33 -4.17 10.61
C LEU A 289 -2.05 -3.03 11.33
N ASP A 290 -2.66 -2.13 10.56
CA ASP A 290 -3.46 -1.03 11.10
C ASP A 290 -4.80 -1.54 11.68
N ALA A 291 -5.05 -1.18 12.95
CA ALA A 291 -6.21 -1.62 13.72
C ALA A 291 -7.54 -1.20 13.08
N LYS A 292 -7.58 -0.02 12.47
CA LYS A 292 -8.78 0.51 11.81
C LYS A 292 -9.02 -0.21 10.48
N ASP A 293 -7.99 -0.53 9.71
CA ASP A 293 -8.13 -1.35 8.50
C ASP A 293 -8.59 -2.78 8.84
N ILE A 294 -8.04 -3.41 9.89
CA ILE A 294 -8.56 -4.70 10.41
C ILE A 294 -10.03 -4.58 10.81
N ILE A 295 -10.42 -3.52 11.53
CA ILE A 295 -11.80 -3.29 11.98
C ILE A 295 -12.77 -3.05 10.81
N ASN A 296 -12.29 -2.54 9.67
CA ASN A 296 -13.09 -2.33 8.47
C ASN A 296 -13.25 -3.61 7.62
N ASP A 297 -12.19 -4.40 7.45
CA ASP A 297 -12.21 -5.69 6.75
C ASP A 297 -11.21 -6.67 7.40
N PRO A 298 -11.63 -7.47 8.40
CA PRO A 298 -10.76 -8.42 9.10
C PRO A 298 -10.11 -9.46 8.17
N TYR A 299 -10.72 -9.67 6.99
CA TYR A 299 -10.32 -10.64 5.99
C TYR A 299 -9.42 -10.03 4.88
N TYR A 300 -8.96 -8.78 5.05
CA TYR A 300 -8.01 -8.14 4.12
C TYR A 300 -6.87 -7.41 4.85
N TRP A 301 -5.72 -8.08 4.92
CA TRP A 301 -4.53 -7.56 5.59
C TRP A 301 -3.67 -6.74 4.62
N LYS A 302 -3.31 -5.53 5.03
CA LYS A 302 -2.39 -4.63 4.32
C LYS A 302 -1.23 -4.29 5.26
N PRO A 303 -0.06 -4.94 5.13
CA PRO A 303 1.07 -4.67 6.00
C PRO A 303 1.55 -3.22 5.87
N THR A 304 1.62 -2.49 6.98
CA THR A 304 2.28 -1.18 7.05
C THR A 304 3.81 -1.35 7.11
N GLN A 305 4.25 -2.42 7.77
CA GLN A 305 5.63 -2.91 7.81
C GLN A 305 5.63 -4.43 7.69
N GLU A 306 6.65 -5.02 7.06
CA GLU A 306 6.71 -6.47 6.85
C GLU A 306 8.15 -7.02 6.80
N ARG A 307 8.29 -8.29 7.21
CA ARG A 307 9.41 -9.16 6.82
C ARG A 307 8.87 -10.52 6.38
N LEU A 308 8.12 -10.49 5.28
CA LEU A 308 7.63 -11.66 4.58
C LEU A 308 8.66 -12.22 3.58
N LYS A 309 8.32 -13.34 2.93
CA LYS A 309 9.13 -13.89 1.85
C LYS A 309 8.91 -13.13 0.55
N ASP A 310 10.01 -12.92 -0.15
CA ASP A 310 10.14 -12.36 -1.49
C ASP A 310 9.11 -12.94 -2.48
N THR A 311 8.06 -12.18 -2.82
CA THR A 311 6.90 -12.67 -3.60
C THR A 311 6.78 -11.98 -4.96
N LEU A 312 6.30 -12.73 -5.97
CA LEU A 312 6.02 -12.26 -7.33
C LEU A 312 4.51 -12.20 -7.60
N CYS A 313 4.06 -11.09 -8.19
CA CYS A 313 2.72 -10.96 -8.77
C CYS A 313 2.49 -11.98 -9.91
N PRO A 314 1.24 -12.23 -10.34
CA PRO A 314 0.93 -13.16 -11.42
C PRO A 314 1.76 -12.93 -12.69
N ASP A 315 1.77 -11.71 -13.25
CA ASP A 315 2.56 -11.35 -14.46
C ASP A 315 4.01 -11.83 -14.37
N CYS A 316 4.68 -11.53 -13.24
CA CYS A 316 6.10 -11.83 -13.06
C CYS A 316 6.35 -13.32 -12.79
N ARG A 317 5.38 -14.00 -12.16
CA ARG A 317 5.39 -15.45 -11.91
C ARG A 317 5.24 -16.22 -13.23
N ASP A 318 4.36 -15.77 -14.11
CA ASP A 318 4.11 -16.39 -15.42
C ASP A 318 5.18 -16.06 -16.46
N GLN A 319 5.76 -14.85 -16.43
CA GLN A 319 7.02 -14.56 -17.15
C GLN A 319 8.13 -15.52 -16.72
N ALA A 320 8.35 -15.72 -15.42
CA ALA A 320 9.38 -16.64 -14.91
C ALA A 320 9.11 -18.10 -15.31
N ARG A 321 7.83 -18.54 -15.29
CA ARG A 321 7.40 -19.84 -15.83
C ARG A 321 7.69 -19.98 -17.32
N LYS A 322 7.37 -18.98 -18.15
CA LYS A 322 7.63 -19.00 -19.61
C LYS A 322 9.13 -19.05 -19.91
N ILE A 323 9.93 -18.21 -19.24
CA ILE A 323 11.40 -18.23 -19.34
C ILE A 323 11.95 -19.61 -19.00
N LYS A 324 11.52 -20.21 -17.88
CA LYS A 324 11.97 -21.56 -17.48
C LYS A 324 11.57 -22.65 -18.47
N ALA A 325 10.33 -22.61 -18.99
CA ALA A 325 9.85 -23.57 -19.98
C ALA A 325 10.65 -23.50 -21.30
N VAL A 326 10.94 -22.29 -21.79
CA VAL A 326 11.71 -22.09 -23.01
C VAL A 326 13.19 -22.44 -22.80
N ALA A 327 13.82 -21.98 -21.71
CA ALA A 327 15.21 -22.31 -21.40
C ALA A 327 15.43 -23.84 -21.36
N ASN A 328 14.56 -24.56 -20.65
CA ASN A 328 14.58 -26.03 -20.60
C ASN A 328 14.40 -26.66 -21.98
N LYS A 329 13.44 -26.18 -22.80
CA LYS A 329 13.21 -26.69 -24.18
C LYS A 329 14.43 -26.48 -25.10
N ARG A 330 15.26 -25.47 -24.84
CA ARG A 330 16.42 -25.10 -25.69
C ARG A 330 17.78 -25.53 -25.14
N GLY A 331 17.85 -26.10 -23.93
CA GLY A 331 19.13 -26.33 -23.24
C GLY A 331 19.89 -25.04 -22.90
N GLN A 332 19.18 -23.91 -22.78
CA GLN A 332 19.75 -22.64 -22.35
C GLN A 332 19.79 -22.55 -20.81
N LEU A 333 20.76 -21.82 -20.26
CA LEU A 333 20.83 -21.57 -18.81
C LEU A 333 19.64 -20.70 -18.35
N LEU A 334 19.15 -20.95 -17.14
CA LEU A 334 18.19 -20.04 -16.51
C LEU A 334 18.89 -18.70 -16.19
N PRO A 335 18.26 -17.53 -16.45
CA PRO A 335 18.84 -16.25 -16.09
C PRO A 335 19.10 -16.15 -14.59
N ASN A 336 20.35 -15.88 -14.24
CA ASN A 336 20.87 -15.67 -12.90
C ASN A 336 21.71 -14.39 -12.89
N ASP A 337 21.84 -13.74 -11.74
CA ASP A 337 22.62 -12.50 -11.58
C ASP A 337 24.03 -12.64 -12.20
N PRO A 338 24.48 -11.73 -13.09
CA PRO A 338 23.91 -10.43 -13.46
C PRO A 338 23.02 -10.42 -14.73
N TYR A 339 22.58 -11.59 -15.21
CA TYR A 339 21.75 -11.73 -16.41
C TYR A 339 20.25 -11.58 -16.13
N VAL A 340 19.60 -10.69 -16.89
CA VAL A 340 18.13 -10.58 -16.93
C VAL A 340 17.62 -11.21 -18.22
N GLY A 341 16.71 -12.17 -18.14
CA GLY A 341 16.20 -12.88 -19.32
C GLY A 341 14.77 -12.51 -19.73
N ALA A 342 14.50 -12.63 -21.02
CA ALA A 342 13.17 -12.48 -21.63
C ALA A 342 12.94 -13.55 -22.71
N VAL A 343 11.68 -13.90 -22.97
CA VAL A 343 11.31 -14.80 -24.08
C VAL A 343 10.86 -13.99 -25.28
N VAL A 344 11.47 -14.24 -26.44
CA VAL A 344 11.03 -13.72 -27.74
C VAL A 344 11.03 -14.83 -28.78
N SER A 345 10.34 -14.64 -29.89
CA SER A 345 10.40 -15.52 -31.06
C SER A 345 11.57 -15.10 -31.98
N CYS A 346 12.41 -16.05 -32.40
CA CYS A 346 13.61 -15.75 -33.20
C CYS A 346 13.26 -15.22 -34.61
N TYR A 347 13.75 -14.04 -34.99
CA TYR A 347 13.41 -13.39 -36.28
C TYR A 347 13.65 -14.25 -37.54
N LYS A 348 14.61 -15.20 -37.49
CA LYS A 348 14.97 -16.07 -38.63
C LYS A 348 14.17 -17.39 -38.71
N CYS A 349 13.70 -17.91 -37.58
CA CYS A 349 13.12 -19.27 -37.52
C CYS A 349 11.88 -19.41 -36.63
N SER A 350 11.33 -18.30 -36.14
CA SER A 350 10.10 -18.15 -35.35
C SER A 350 10.01 -18.93 -34.02
N GLU A 351 10.94 -19.85 -33.75
CA GLU A 351 11.03 -20.56 -32.47
C GLU A 351 11.22 -19.59 -31.29
N ASP A 352 10.42 -19.75 -30.23
CA ASP A 352 10.60 -19.06 -28.95
C ASP A 352 11.94 -19.43 -28.30
N ILE A 353 12.72 -18.41 -27.90
CA ILE A 353 14.06 -18.50 -27.31
C ILE A 353 14.19 -17.56 -26.12
N VAL A 354 15.14 -17.81 -25.22
CA VAL A 354 15.52 -16.84 -24.18
C VAL A 354 16.60 -15.92 -24.73
N LEU A 355 16.37 -14.60 -24.63
CA LEU A 355 17.41 -13.57 -24.75
C LEU A 355 17.85 -13.13 -23.36
N TYR A 356 19.06 -12.56 -23.29
CA TYR A 356 19.67 -12.09 -22.06
C TYR A 356 20.14 -10.64 -22.24
N TRP A 357 19.81 -9.78 -21.29
CA TRP A 357 20.49 -8.53 -20.99
C TRP A 357 21.58 -8.79 -19.95
N TRP A 358 22.68 -8.05 -20.00
CA TRP A 358 23.74 -8.03 -18.99
C TRP A 358 24.46 -6.67 -18.96
N PRO A 359 25.16 -6.30 -17.87
CA PRO A 359 25.95 -5.08 -17.82
C PRO A 359 27.02 -5.06 -18.92
N GLY A 360 26.86 -4.15 -19.90
CA GLY A 360 27.75 -4.01 -21.06
C GLY A 360 27.03 -4.01 -22.42
N VAL A 361 25.78 -4.48 -22.50
CA VAL A 361 24.93 -4.30 -23.69
C VAL A 361 24.45 -2.84 -23.82
N PRO A 362 24.12 -2.35 -25.03
CA PRO A 362 24.26 -3.00 -26.34
C PRO A 362 25.69 -2.94 -26.89
N PHE A 363 25.96 -3.77 -27.90
CA PHE A 363 27.23 -3.85 -28.64
C PHE A 363 28.44 -4.09 -27.73
N ALA A 364 28.33 -5.13 -26.88
CA ALA A 364 29.36 -5.47 -25.91
C ALA A 364 30.65 -5.98 -26.60
N GLU A 365 31.68 -5.15 -26.67
CA GLU A 365 33.01 -5.55 -27.17
C GLU A 365 33.75 -6.43 -26.14
N THR A 366 33.55 -6.15 -24.84
CA THR A 366 34.09 -6.92 -23.71
C THR A 366 33.34 -8.23 -23.49
N ALA A 367 34.05 -9.23 -22.96
CA ALA A 367 33.44 -10.53 -22.64
C ALA A 367 32.35 -10.40 -21.55
N PRO A 368 31.21 -11.11 -21.70
CA PRO A 368 30.12 -11.02 -20.75
C PRO A 368 30.44 -11.80 -19.46
N PRO A 369 29.76 -11.51 -18.33
CA PRO A 369 30.08 -12.10 -17.02
C PRO A 369 30.06 -13.64 -16.98
N SER A 370 30.99 -14.25 -16.24
CA SER A 370 31.06 -15.72 -16.14
C SER A 370 30.11 -16.26 -15.06
N PRO A 371 29.38 -17.38 -15.28
CA PRO A 371 29.33 -18.17 -16.51
C PRO A 371 28.34 -17.58 -17.54
N ALA A 372 28.80 -17.38 -18.77
CA ALA A 372 27.96 -16.84 -19.83
C ALA A 372 26.98 -17.89 -20.40
N PRO A 373 25.69 -17.57 -20.58
CA PRO A 373 24.74 -18.39 -21.33
C PRO A 373 25.26 -18.76 -22.73
N SER A 374 25.16 -20.03 -23.11
CA SER A 374 25.68 -20.61 -24.37
C SER A 374 25.08 -20.01 -25.66
N SER A 375 23.98 -19.27 -25.54
CA SER A 375 23.37 -18.47 -26.61
C SER A 375 24.05 -17.09 -26.81
N ILE A 376 24.86 -16.60 -25.88
CA ILE A 376 25.64 -15.36 -26.07
C ILE A 376 26.97 -15.73 -26.73
N LYS A 377 27.29 -15.13 -27.88
CA LYS A 377 28.48 -15.47 -28.67
C LYS A 377 29.15 -14.24 -29.25
N TYR A 378 30.48 -14.23 -29.29
CA TYR A 378 31.24 -13.22 -30.01
C TYR A 378 31.10 -13.43 -31.52
N ALA A 379 30.35 -12.55 -32.19
CA ALA A 379 29.87 -12.76 -33.55
C ALA A 379 30.02 -11.51 -34.42
N SER A 380 30.22 -11.69 -35.73
CA SER A 380 30.34 -10.60 -36.70
C SER A 380 28.98 -10.21 -37.27
N SER A 381 28.64 -8.92 -37.25
CA SER A 381 27.42 -8.39 -37.83
C SER A 381 27.73 -7.34 -38.89
N ARG A 382 27.32 -7.62 -40.14
CA ARG A 382 27.43 -6.67 -41.26
C ARG A 382 26.66 -5.36 -41.02
N ALA A 383 25.57 -5.41 -40.26
CA ALA A 383 24.75 -4.24 -39.93
C ALA A 383 25.35 -3.35 -38.84
N TYR A 384 26.33 -3.86 -38.08
CA TYR A 384 27.10 -3.11 -37.08
C TYR A 384 28.49 -2.71 -37.60
N GLY A 385 29.01 -3.41 -38.62
CA GLY A 385 30.34 -3.16 -39.19
C GLY A 385 31.50 -3.83 -38.44
N GLY A 386 31.22 -4.63 -37.40
CA GLY A 386 32.24 -5.24 -36.54
C GLY A 386 31.81 -6.53 -35.84
N LYS A 387 32.58 -6.93 -34.82
CA LYS A 387 32.29 -8.08 -33.94
C LYS A 387 31.96 -7.61 -32.53
N TYR A 388 30.95 -8.20 -31.91
CA TYR A 388 30.58 -7.99 -30.50
C TYR A 388 29.97 -9.26 -29.91
N TRP A 389 29.83 -9.31 -28.58
CA TRP A 389 29.12 -10.37 -27.87
C TRP A 389 27.62 -10.15 -28.00
N ALA A 390 26.99 -10.98 -28.82
CA ALA A 390 25.59 -10.83 -29.20
C ALA A 390 24.74 -11.98 -28.68
N ASN A 391 23.44 -11.74 -28.48
CA ASN A 391 22.48 -12.83 -28.35
C ASN A 391 22.38 -13.60 -29.68
N THR A 392 22.40 -14.93 -29.63
CA THR A 392 22.23 -15.81 -30.80
C THR A 392 21.16 -16.87 -30.54
N CYS A 393 20.37 -17.19 -31.56
CA CYS A 393 19.31 -18.20 -31.44
C CYS A 393 19.93 -19.60 -31.26
N PRO A 394 19.61 -20.36 -30.18
CA PRO A 394 20.12 -21.73 -30.01
C PRO A 394 19.69 -22.69 -31.14
N CYS A 395 18.54 -22.45 -31.78
CA CYS A 395 18.02 -23.33 -32.84
C CYS A 395 18.71 -23.15 -34.20
N CYS A 396 19.10 -21.92 -34.56
CA CYS A 396 19.59 -21.60 -35.92
C CYS A 396 20.86 -20.72 -35.97
N SER A 397 21.46 -20.44 -34.81
CA SER A 397 22.65 -19.59 -34.60
C SER A 397 22.58 -18.16 -35.19
N ALA A 398 21.39 -17.68 -35.56
CA ALA A 398 21.22 -16.31 -36.04
C ALA A 398 21.45 -15.28 -34.91
N ILE A 399 22.21 -14.22 -35.20
CA ILE A 399 22.40 -13.08 -34.30
C ILE A 399 21.07 -12.34 -34.13
N GLN A 400 20.58 -12.25 -32.89
CA GLN A 400 19.42 -11.44 -32.55
C GLN A 400 19.95 -10.02 -32.29
N GLY A 401 19.84 -9.14 -33.30
CA GLY A 401 20.61 -7.90 -33.35
C GLY A 401 20.21 -6.86 -32.29
N ASP A 402 21.20 -6.31 -31.59
CA ASP A 402 21.06 -5.42 -30.44
C ASP A 402 20.17 -4.19 -30.65
N ASN A 403 20.06 -3.67 -31.89
CA ASN A 403 19.08 -2.62 -32.24
C ASN A 403 17.65 -3.03 -31.86
N PHE A 404 17.24 -4.26 -32.18
CA PHE A 404 15.91 -4.79 -31.89
C PHE A 404 15.81 -5.37 -30.48
N VAL A 405 16.92 -5.91 -29.95
CA VAL A 405 16.93 -6.56 -28.64
C VAL A 405 16.97 -5.55 -27.49
N PHE A 406 17.66 -4.41 -27.64
CA PHE A 406 17.89 -3.46 -26.55
C PHE A 406 17.45 -2.02 -26.85
N LEU A 407 17.62 -1.54 -28.09
CA LEU A 407 17.35 -0.13 -28.43
C LEU A 407 15.92 0.15 -28.91
N ASP A 408 15.14 -0.88 -29.28
CA ASP A 408 13.75 -0.73 -29.68
C ASP A 408 12.83 -0.47 -28.47
N ALA A 409 11.88 0.46 -28.61
CA ALA A 409 10.95 0.83 -27.53
C ALA A 409 10.00 -0.32 -27.12
N SER A 410 9.83 -1.33 -27.98
CA SER A 410 9.11 -2.58 -27.67
C SER A 410 10.00 -3.67 -27.04
N SER A 411 11.29 -3.40 -26.82
CA SER A 411 12.22 -4.33 -26.19
C SER A 411 11.73 -4.78 -24.80
N PRO A 412 11.82 -6.07 -24.46
CA PRO A 412 11.55 -6.56 -23.12
C PRO A 412 12.59 -6.10 -22.07
N PHE A 413 13.63 -5.36 -22.51
CA PHE A 413 14.70 -4.81 -21.69
C PHE A 413 14.71 -3.27 -21.65
N ALA A 414 13.75 -2.59 -22.29
CA ALA A 414 13.72 -1.12 -22.44
C ALA A 414 13.70 -0.32 -21.11
N SER A 415 13.44 -0.97 -19.98
CA SER A 415 13.46 -0.39 -18.63
C SER A 415 14.72 -0.69 -17.81
N LEU A 416 15.75 -1.30 -18.41
CA LEU A 416 17.05 -1.57 -17.79
C LEU A 416 18.08 -0.52 -18.24
N SER A 417 19.00 -0.08 -17.35
CA SER A 417 20.08 0.83 -17.76
C SER A 417 20.95 0.16 -18.84
N MET A 418 21.35 0.94 -19.84
CA MET A 418 22.12 0.46 -20.99
C MET A 418 23.57 0.96 -21.03
N ARG A 419 24.10 1.53 -19.94
CA ARG A 419 25.54 1.64 -19.59
C ARG A 419 25.73 2.43 -18.28
N ASP A 420 25.85 1.72 -17.16
CA ASP A 420 26.40 2.27 -15.91
C ASP A 420 27.38 1.27 -15.28
N VAL A 421 28.68 1.52 -15.45
CA VAL A 421 29.73 0.78 -14.74
C VAL A 421 30.02 1.52 -13.43
N GLY A 422 29.26 1.22 -12.36
CA GLY A 422 29.59 1.72 -11.03
C GLY A 422 28.48 1.77 -9.99
N GLN A 423 27.19 1.77 -10.37
CA GLN A 423 26.08 1.80 -9.41
C GLN A 423 25.46 0.41 -9.20
N ALA A 424 25.20 0.08 -7.94
CA ALA A 424 24.61 -1.21 -7.57
C ALA A 424 23.12 -1.26 -7.95
N MET A 425 22.81 -1.99 -9.02
CA MET A 425 21.44 -2.27 -9.45
C MET A 425 20.61 -2.93 -8.32
N PRO A 426 19.32 -2.63 -8.20
CA PRO A 426 18.43 -3.35 -7.27
C PRO A 426 18.41 -4.83 -7.65
N ARG A 427 18.68 -5.70 -6.65
CA ARG A 427 19.01 -7.12 -6.84
C ARG A 427 17.91 -7.91 -7.58
N LEU A 428 18.08 -8.14 -8.88
CA LEU A 428 17.24 -9.03 -9.69
C LEU A 428 17.65 -10.51 -9.56
N THR A 429 17.98 -10.95 -8.34
CA THR A 429 18.47 -12.30 -8.06
C THR A 429 17.36 -13.34 -8.16
N PHE A 430 17.31 -14.06 -9.29
CA PHE A 430 16.72 -15.40 -9.35
C PHE A 430 17.69 -16.41 -8.74
N GLN A 431 17.79 -16.42 -7.40
CA GLN A 431 18.44 -17.53 -6.69
C GLN A 431 17.61 -18.80 -6.86
N VAL A 432 18.04 -19.65 -7.78
CA VAL A 432 17.75 -21.09 -7.73
C VAL A 432 18.81 -21.70 -6.81
N GLU A 433 18.43 -22.09 -5.60
CA GLU A 433 19.36 -22.65 -4.62
C GLU A 433 20.04 -23.93 -5.14
N GLY A 434 21.34 -23.81 -5.47
CA GLY A 434 22.15 -24.90 -5.97
C GLY A 434 22.78 -25.75 -4.86
N ALA A 435 22.40 -27.02 -4.80
CA ALA A 435 23.27 -28.13 -4.37
C ALA A 435 23.84 -28.16 -2.93
N THR A 436 23.21 -27.53 -1.92
CA THR A 436 23.38 -27.93 -0.50
C THR A 436 22.08 -28.16 0.27
N ALA A 437 20.92 -28.03 -0.39
CA ALA A 437 19.58 -28.13 0.22
C ALA A 437 19.07 -29.57 0.49
N LEU A 438 19.94 -30.50 0.91
CA LEU A 438 19.58 -31.90 1.19
C LEU A 438 18.85 -32.11 2.54
N PHE A 439 18.17 -31.07 3.06
CA PHE A 439 17.28 -31.16 4.22
C PHE A 439 16.31 -29.96 4.35
N LYS A 440 15.33 -29.79 3.42
CA LYS A 440 14.09 -28.97 3.65
C LYS A 440 13.01 -28.98 2.55
N GLN A 441 13.16 -29.72 1.44
CA GLN A 441 12.25 -29.64 0.28
C GLN A 441 10.89 -30.37 0.45
N LYS A 442 10.13 -30.07 1.52
CA LYS A 442 8.80 -30.65 1.78
C LYS A 442 7.70 -29.65 2.18
N LEU A 443 7.99 -28.36 2.29
CA LEU A 443 7.06 -27.33 2.83
C LEU A 443 6.46 -26.35 1.79
N LEU A 444 6.57 -26.64 0.49
CA LEU A 444 6.16 -25.74 -0.61
C LEU A 444 5.14 -26.37 -1.59
N LYS A 445 4.29 -27.28 -1.08
CA LYS A 445 3.05 -27.74 -1.75
C LYS A 445 1.79 -27.42 -0.91
N SER A 446 1.92 -26.51 0.04
CA SER A 446 0.92 -26.18 1.06
C SER A 446 1.10 -24.76 1.61
N ILE A 447 1.37 -23.82 0.70
CA ILE A 447 1.08 -22.39 0.87
C ILE A 447 0.04 -22.09 -0.22
#